data_AF-A0A5N7W370-F1
#
_entry.id   AF-A0A5N7W370-F1
#
_cell.length_a   1.000
_cell.length_b   1.000
_cell.length_c   1.000
_cell.angle_alpha   90.00
_cell.angle_beta   90.00
_cell.angle_gamma   90.00
#
_symmetry.space_group_name_H-M   'P 1'
#
loop_
_entity.id
_entity.type
_entity.pdbx_description
1 polymer ?
#
loop_
_entity_poly.entity_id
_entity_poly.type
_entity_poly.pdbx_seq_one_letter_code
_entity_poly.pdbx_strand_id
1 'polypeptide(L)'
;MKTTKTLWEQPHGKGLSLLMCLFGILGLMSGWMLLEADFSDGWQSSGRAWWALLLQALLALNSALCFTLVWLLWTRNRAAVLVGALYVALGIASQGAMSWYVSRLGSRVDALSIGFWLAEALFWSAIVAYLYWLRRRAVLC
;
A
#
# COMPACT_ATOMS: atom_id res chain seq x y z
N MET A 1 29.34 17.90 21.17
CA MET A 1 28.59 17.53 19.95
C MET A 1 27.96 16.16 20.16
N LYS A 2 26.62 16.07 20.25
CA LYS A 2 25.95 14.77 20.19
C LYS A 2 26.15 14.24 18.77
N THR A 3 26.92 13.17 18.62
CA THR A 3 27.01 12.41 17.38
C THR A 3 25.64 11.84 17.07
N THR A 4 24.88 12.56 16.25
CA THR A 4 23.59 12.09 15.70
C THR A 4 23.91 10.93 14.77
N LYS A 5 23.95 9.70 15.30
CA LYS A 5 24.10 8.49 14.49
C LYS A 5 23.10 8.56 13.35
N THR A 6 23.58 8.33 12.12
CA THR A 6 22.73 8.35 10.94
C THR A 6 21.59 7.35 11.10
N LEU A 7 20.44 7.61 10.47
CA LEU A 7 19.21 6.84 10.67
C LEU A 7 19.48 5.32 10.62
N TRP A 8 20.26 4.89 9.63
CA TRP A 8 20.65 3.50 9.32
C TRP A 8 21.61 2.84 10.33
N GLU A 9 22.35 3.63 11.11
CA GLU A 9 23.27 3.13 12.15
C GLU A 9 22.55 2.87 13.49
N GLN A 10 21.30 3.31 13.62
CA GLN A 10 20.47 3.00 14.77
C GLN A 10 19.88 1.59 14.61
N PRO A 11 19.74 0.79 15.69
CA PRO A 11 19.24 -0.59 15.59
C PRO A 11 17.85 -0.69 14.96
N HIS A 12 17.05 0.38 15.00
CA HIS A 12 15.70 0.45 14.43
C HIS A 12 15.70 1.11 13.03
N GLY A 13 16.85 1.66 12.64
CA GLY A 13 17.09 2.40 11.40
C GLY A 13 17.03 1.57 10.14
N LYS A 14 17.68 0.41 10.17
CA LYS A 14 17.74 -0.53 9.03
C LYS A 14 16.35 -1.04 8.63
N GLY A 15 15.52 -1.34 9.62
CA GLY A 15 14.14 -1.77 9.37
C GLY A 15 13.27 -0.63 8.84
N LEU A 16 13.42 0.57 9.40
CA LEU A 16 12.66 1.75 8.96
C LEU A 16 13.04 2.17 7.53
N SER A 17 14.31 2.10 7.18
CA SER A 17 14.79 2.36 5.82
C SER A 17 14.29 1.34 4.81
N LEU A 18 14.27 0.06 5.19
CA LEU A 18 13.76 -0.99 4.32
C LEU A 18 12.26 -0.79 4.07
N LEU A 19 11.50 -0.41 5.10
CA LEU A 19 10.09 -0.06 4.99
C LEU A 19 9.88 1.14 4.04
N MET A 20 10.69 2.19 4.18
CA MET A 20 10.64 3.35 3.29
C MET A 20 10.96 2.99 1.83
N CYS A 21 11.97 2.16 1.59
CA CYS A 21 12.29 1.68 0.24
C CYS A 21 11.14 0.85 -0.34
N LEU A 22 10.56 -0.05 0.47
CA LEU A 22 9.45 -0.90 0.04
C LEU A 22 8.23 -0.05 -0.37
N PHE A 23 7.80 0.88 0.49
CA PHE A 23 6.71 1.81 0.16
C PHE A 23 7.05 2.73 -1.01
N GLY A 24 8.29 3.20 -1.12
CA GLY A 24 8.73 4.01 -2.24
C GLY A 24 8.61 3.27 -3.58
N ILE A 25 9.07 2.01 -3.63
CA ILE A 25 8.95 1.17 -4.82
C ILE A 25 7.48 0.89 -5.15
N LEU A 26 6.66 0.52 -4.16
CA LEU A 26 5.22 0.30 -4.35
C LEU A 26 4.50 1.55 -4.88
N GLY A 27 4.84 2.72 -4.34
CA GLY A 27 4.32 4.01 -4.80
C GLY A 27 4.70 4.31 -6.24
N LEU A 28 5.95 4.04 -6.62
CA LEU A 28 6.43 4.20 -7.98
C LEU A 28 5.77 3.22 -8.94
N MET A 29 5.64 1.94 -8.59
CA MET A 29 5.00 0.94 -9.45
C MET A 29 3.51 1.24 -9.67
N SER A 30 2.80 1.67 -8.64
CA SER A 30 1.39 2.07 -8.78
C SER A 30 1.23 3.35 -9.61
N GLY A 31 2.12 4.33 -9.44
CA GLY A 31 2.15 5.52 -10.30
C GLY A 31 2.53 5.20 -11.75
N TRP A 32 3.44 4.25 -11.97
CA TRP A 32 3.82 3.77 -13.30
C TRP A 32 2.67 3.06 -14.00
N MET A 33 1.99 2.13 -13.30
CA MET A 33 0.78 1.48 -13.81
C MET A 33 -0.32 2.48 -14.17
N LEU A 34 -0.46 3.56 -13.41
CA LEU A 34 -1.40 4.64 -13.72
C LEU A 34 -1.09 5.34 -15.05
N LEU A 35 0.20 5.46 -15.40
CA LEU A 35 0.67 6.08 -16.64
C LEU A 35 0.56 5.14 -17.84
N GLU A 36 0.78 3.84 -17.64
CA GLU A 36 0.72 2.83 -18.72
C GLU A 36 -0.67 2.29 -18.98
N ALA A 37 -1.57 2.31 -17.98
CA ALA A 37 -2.90 1.76 -18.14
C ALA A 37 -3.71 2.59 -19.13
N ASP A 38 -4.06 1.96 -20.26
CA ASP A 38 -4.98 2.53 -21.22
C ASP A 38 -6.43 2.34 -20.73
N PHE A 39 -7.04 3.43 -20.27
CA PHE A 39 -8.44 3.45 -19.84
C PHE A 39 -9.41 3.77 -20.97
N SER A 40 -8.94 4.02 -22.21
CA SER A 40 -9.76 4.50 -23.33
C SER A 40 -10.92 3.57 -23.68
N ASP A 41 -10.70 2.25 -23.68
CA ASP A 41 -11.74 1.23 -23.91
C ASP A 41 -12.85 1.28 -22.85
N GLY A 42 -12.50 1.61 -21.60
CA GLY A 42 -13.45 1.80 -20.52
C GLY A 42 -14.31 3.04 -20.71
N TRP A 43 -13.76 4.12 -21.27
CA TRP A 43 -14.44 5.38 -21.52
C TRP A 43 -15.46 5.31 -22.67
N GLN A 44 -15.19 4.47 -23.68
CA GLN A 44 -16.08 4.30 -24.83
C GLN A 44 -17.41 3.59 -24.49
N SER A 45 -17.47 2.87 -23.37
CA SER A 45 -18.67 2.15 -22.91
C SER A 45 -19.20 2.79 -21.63
N SER A 46 -20.37 3.43 -21.68
CA SER A 46 -20.98 4.15 -20.54
C SER A 46 -21.13 3.29 -19.28
N GLY A 47 -21.31 1.96 -19.41
CA GLY A 47 -21.36 1.03 -18.28
C GLY A 47 -20.01 0.64 -17.67
N ARG A 48 -18.89 0.93 -18.35
CA ARG A 48 -17.52 0.62 -17.91
C ARG A 48 -16.72 1.87 -17.51
N ALA A 49 -17.14 3.06 -17.95
CA ALA A 49 -16.49 4.33 -17.63
C ALA A 49 -16.38 4.58 -16.12
N TRP A 50 -17.44 4.25 -15.37
CA TRP A 50 -17.43 4.34 -13.90
C TRP A 50 -16.33 3.47 -13.26
N TRP A 51 -16.15 2.24 -13.75
CA TRP A 51 -15.14 1.31 -13.25
C TRP A 51 -13.72 1.74 -13.61
N ALA A 52 -13.51 2.28 -14.81
CA ALA A 52 -12.22 2.83 -15.23
C ALA A 52 -11.78 3.99 -14.32
N LEU A 53 -12.69 4.94 -14.03
CA LEU A 53 -12.44 6.05 -13.11
C LEU A 53 -12.13 5.56 -11.69
N LEU A 54 -12.87 4.55 -11.21
CA LEU A 54 -12.67 3.99 -9.88
C LEU A 54 -11.30 3.32 -9.76
N LEU A 55 -10.88 2.53 -10.76
CA LEU A 55 -9.55 1.91 -10.79
C LEU A 55 -8.43 2.96 -10.85
N GLN A 56 -8.58 3.97 -11.70
CA GLN A 56 -7.63 5.07 -11.82
C GLN A 56 -7.47 5.82 -10.48
N ALA A 57 -8.58 6.12 -9.81
CA ALA A 57 -8.57 6.75 -8.49
C ALA A 57 -7.93 5.88 -7.41
N LEU A 58 -8.16 4.56 -7.42
CA LEU A 58 -7.54 3.62 -6.48
C LEU A 58 -6.03 3.53 -6.67
N LEU A 59 -5.54 3.47 -7.91
CA LEU A 59 -4.10 3.46 -8.23
C LEU A 59 -3.42 4.76 -7.79
N ALA A 60 -4.04 5.91 -8.07
CA ALA A 60 -3.54 7.21 -7.63
C ALA A 60 -3.51 7.33 -6.09
N LEU A 61 -4.58 6.90 -5.42
CA LEU A 61 -4.67 6.92 -3.96
C LEU A 61 -3.64 5.99 -3.31
N ASN A 62 -3.43 4.80 -3.89
CA ASN A 62 -2.41 3.84 -3.43
C ASN A 62 -1.01 4.45 -3.51
N SER A 63 -0.67 5.08 -4.64
CA SER A 63 0.62 5.76 -4.83
C SER A 63 0.79 6.91 -3.82
N ALA A 64 -0.24 7.74 -3.64
CA ALA A 64 -0.23 8.85 -2.69
C ALA A 64 -0.05 8.39 -1.23
N LEU A 65 -0.72 7.31 -0.81
CA LEU A 65 -0.56 6.76 0.55
C LEU A 65 0.82 6.15 0.76
N CYS A 66 1.39 5.47 -0.23
CA CYS A 66 2.77 4.98 -0.19
C CYS A 66 3.78 6.11 0.05
N PHE A 67 3.73 7.18 -0.75
CA PHE A 67 4.63 8.33 -0.58
C PHE A 67 4.39 9.07 0.74
N THR A 68 3.14 9.17 1.17
CA THR A 68 2.79 9.72 2.48
C THR A 68 3.37 8.88 3.61
N LEU A 69 3.35 7.55 3.50
CA LEU A 69 3.99 6.65 4.45
C LEU A 69 5.51 6.82 4.49
N VAL A 70 6.17 6.92 3.33
CA VAL A 70 7.60 7.21 3.26
C VAL A 70 7.92 8.52 3.99
N TRP A 71 7.15 9.57 3.72
CA TRP A 71 7.30 10.87 4.39
C TRP A 71 7.07 10.80 5.90
N LEU A 72 6.03 10.11 6.36
CA LEU A 72 5.72 9.96 7.78
C LEU A 72 6.77 9.12 8.51
N LEU A 73 7.32 8.10 7.86
CA LEU A 73 8.42 7.30 8.41
C LEU A 73 9.70 8.12 8.51
N TRP A 74 9.99 8.92 7.48
CA TRP A 74 11.13 9.84 7.47
C TRP A 74 11.06 10.87 8.59
N THR A 75 9.89 11.50 8.76
CA THR A 75 9.61 12.47 9.82
C THR A 75 9.35 11.83 11.17
N ARG A 76 9.38 10.50 11.24
CA ARG A 76 9.11 9.70 12.45
C ARG A 76 7.77 10.05 13.08
N ASN A 77 6.73 10.32 12.30
CA ASN A 77 5.45 10.77 12.83
C ASN A 77 4.57 9.57 13.25
N ARG A 78 3.97 9.62 14.44
CA ARG A 78 3.00 8.62 14.94
C ARG A 78 1.81 8.35 14.01
N ALA A 79 1.46 9.30 13.15
CA ALA A 79 0.42 9.14 12.14
C ALA A 79 0.75 8.05 11.11
N ALA A 80 2.02 7.64 10.98
CA ALA A 80 2.44 6.51 10.13
C ALA A 80 1.66 5.23 10.45
N VAL A 81 1.30 4.99 11.72
CA VAL A 81 0.51 3.80 12.11
C VAL A 81 -0.91 3.88 11.55
N LEU A 82 -1.55 5.05 11.62
CA LEU A 82 -2.91 5.25 11.13
C LEU A 82 -2.96 5.21 9.60
N VAL A 83 -2.04 5.91 8.94
CA VAL A 83 -1.93 5.86 7.47
C VAL A 83 -1.56 4.46 7.00
N GLY A 84 -0.73 3.74 7.75
CA GLY A 84 -0.41 2.33 7.47
C GLY A 84 -1.63 1.43 7.59
N ALA A 85 -2.44 1.60 8.64
CA ALA A 85 -3.69 0.86 8.79
C ALA A 85 -4.70 1.19 7.67
N LEU A 86 -4.82 2.46 7.28
CA LEU A 86 -5.67 2.88 6.16
C LEU A 86 -5.19 2.28 4.84
N TYR A 87 -3.87 2.24 4.62
CA TYR A 87 -3.27 1.60 3.46
C TYR A 87 -3.64 0.12 3.37
N VAL A 88 -3.52 -0.61 4.49
CA VAL A 88 -3.93 -2.03 4.56
C VAL A 88 -5.42 -2.21 4.31
N ALA A 89 -6.27 -1.36 4.91
CA ALA A 89 -7.71 -1.42 4.69
C ALA A 89 -8.08 -1.15 3.23
N LEU A 90 -7.41 -0.19 2.58
CA LEU A 90 -7.59 0.11 1.16
C LEU A 90 -7.16 -1.07 0.29
N GLY A 91 -6.02 -1.69 0.61
CA GLY A 91 -5.56 -2.92 -0.04
C GLY A 91 -6.61 -4.02 0.07
N ILE A 92 -7.05 -4.38 1.27
CA ILE A 92 -8.08 -5.42 1.46
C ILE A 92 -9.37 -5.09 0.71
N ALA A 93 -9.82 -3.84 0.73
CA ALA A 93 -11.05 -3.42 0.08
C ALA A 93 -10.97 -3.47 -1.46
N SER A 94 -9.87 -2.98 -2.06
CA SER A 94 -9.69 -2.99 -3.52
C SER A 94 -9.62 -4.41 -4.06
N GLN A 95 -8.88 -5.24 -3.35
CA GLN A 95 -8.68 -6.66 -3.60
C GLN A 95 -9.98 -7.47 -3.42
N GLY A 96 -10.76 -7.18 -2.37
CA GLY A 96 -12.10 -7.72 -2.17
C GLY A 96 -13.07 -7.34 -3.30
N ALA A 97 -13.05 -6.08 -3.73
CA ALA A 97 -13.87 -5.61 -4.86
C ALA A 97 -13.49 -6.32 -6.17
N MET A 98 -12.20 -6.52 -6.43
CA MET A 98 -11.70 -7.23 -7.61
C MET A 98 -12.16 -8.70 -7.61
N SER A 99 -12.06 -9.39 -6.47
CA SER A 99 -12.49 -10.79 -6.34
C SER A 99 -14.01 -10.96 -6.54
N TRP A 100 -14.82 -10.03 -6.01
CA TRP A 100 -16.27 -9.99 -6.24
C TRP A 100 -16.61 -9.75 -7.72
N TYR A 101 -15.90 -8.85 -8.38
CA TYR A 101 -16.10 -8.57 -9.80
C TYR A 101 -15.78 -9.78 -10.68
N VAL A 102 -14.64 -10.45 -10.45
CA VAL A 102 -14.23 -11.64 -11.20
C VAL A 102 -15.21 -12.81 -11.00
N SER A 103 -15.70 -13.01 -9.78
CA SER A 103 -16.69 -14.05 -9.48
C SER A 103 -18.06 -13.76 -10.13
N ARG A 104 -18.45 -12.48 -10.24
CA ARG A 104 -19.65 -12.07 -11.00
C ARG A 104 -19.55 -12.39 -12.50
N LEU A 105 -18.35 -12.38 -13.07
CA LEU A 105 -18.09 -12.73 -14.47
C LEU A 105 -18.12 -14.25 -14.74
N GLY A 106 -18.45 -15.08 -13.75
CA GLY A 106 -18.57 -16.54 -13.90
C GLY A 106 -17.24 -17.29 -13.89
N SER A 107 -16.12 -16.59 -13.65
CA SER A 107 -14.81 -17.21 -13.50
C SER A 107 -14.63 -17.76 -12.08
N ARG A 108 -14.09 -18.99 -11.96
CA ARG A 108 -13.77 -19.57 -10.65
C ARG A 108 -12.49 -18.93 -10.12
N VAL A 109 -12.52 -18.46 -8.88
CA VAL A 109 -11.34 -17.97 -8.18
C VAL A 109 -10.45 -19.17 -7.85
N ASP A 110 -9.28 -19.27 -8.48
CA ASP A 110 -8.35 -20.38 -8.29
C ASP A 110 -7.83 -20.46 -6.84
N ALA A 111 -7.58 -21.67 -6.34
CA ALA A 111 -7.04 -21.88 -4.98
C ALA A 111 -5.68 -21.17 -4.76
N LEU A 112 -4.88 -21.02 -5.82
CA LEU A 112 -3.65 -20.23 -5.82
C LEU A 112 -3.91 -18.74 -5.56
N SER A 113 -5.00 -18.20 -6.11
CA SER A 113 -5.43 -16.83 -5.84
C SER A 113 -5.75 -16.67 -4.35
N ILE A 114 -6.53 -17.59 -3.75
CA ILE A 114 -6.86 -17.57 -2.31
C ILE A 114 -5.60 -17.64 -1.42
N GLY A 115 -4.64 -18.50 -1.76
CA GLY A 115 -3.36 -18.56 -1.04
C GLY A 115 -2.58 -17.25 -1.11
N PHE A 116 -2.50 -16.64 -2.30
CA PHE A 116 -1.86 -15.35 -2.51
C PHE A 116 -2.55 -14.24 -1.69
N TRP A 117 -3.89 -14.21 -1.68
CA TRP A 117 -4.69 -13.28 -0.88
C TRP A 117 -4.38 -13.35 0.61
N LEU A 118 -4.31 -14.57 1.15
CA LEU A 118 -4.03 -14.79 2.56
C LEU A 118 -2.61 -14.34 2.92
N ALA A 119 -1.64 -14.65 2.06
CA ALA A 119 -0.24 -14.25 2.23
C ALA A 119 -0.10 -12.73 2.20
N GLU A 120 -0.80 -12.05 1.29
CA GLU A 120 -0.81 -10.59 1.18
C GLU A 120 -1.42 -9.95 2.43
N ALA A 121 -2.57 -10.45 2.90
CA ALA A 121 -3.19 -9.96 4.14
C ALA A 121 -2.27 -10.15 5.36
N LEU A 122 -1.60 -11.29 5.46
CA LEU A 122 -0.63 -11.57 6.53
C LEU A 122 0.57 -10.62 6.45
N PHE A 123 1.14 -10.41 5.26
CA PHE A 123 2.26 -9.50 5.04
C PHE A 123 1.92 -8.07 5.49
N TRP A 124 0.75 -7.56 5.07
CA TRP A 124 0.28 -6.23 5.45
C TRP A 124 -0.01 -6.11 6.96
N SER A 125 -0.59 -7.13 7.57
CA SER A 125 -0.83 -7.17 9.02
C SER A 125 0.49 -7.11 9.81
N ALA A 126 1.54 -7.79 9.33
CA ALA A 126 2.85 -7.77 9.94
C ALA A 126 3.50 -6.38 9.87
N ILE A 127 3.32 -5.65 8.76
CA ILE A 127 3.81 -4.27 8.62
C ILE A 127 3.12 -3.35 9.64
N VAL A 128 1.79 -3.43 9.80
CA VAL A 128 1.07 -2.61 10.78
C VAL A 128 1.48 -2.95 12.21
N ALA A 129 1.65 -4.24 12.52
CA ALA A 129 2.17 -4.68 13.82
C ALA A 129 3.58 -4.12 14.09
N TYR A 130 4.44 -4.09 13.08
CA TYR A 130 5.78 -3.51 13.16
C TYR A 130 5.75 -1.99 13.38
N LEU A 131 4.89 -1.26 12.66
CA LEU A 131 4.67 0.18 12.86
C LEU A 131 4.17 0.47 14.28
N TYR A 132 3.26 -0.36 14.78
CA TYR A 132 2.75 -0.25 16.15
C TYR A 132 3.85 -0.53 17.19
N TRP A 133 4.72 -1.51 16.93
CA TRP A 133 5.88 -1.79 17.76
C TRP A 133 6.87 -0.62 17.79
N LEU A 134 7.16 0.01 16.65
CA LEU A 134 7.98 1.23 16.56
C LEU A 134 7.37 2.39 17.35
N ARG A 135 6.05 2.57 17.29
CA ARG A 135 5.33 3.56 18.10
C ARG A 135 5.49 3.28 19.59
N ARG A 136 5.33 2.02 20.05
CA ARG A 136 5.50 1.67 21.47
C ARG A 136 6.92 1.93 22.00
N ARG A 137 7.93 1.87 21.13
CA ARG A 137 9.33 2.16 21.47
C ARG A 137 9.68 3.65 21.41
N ALA A 138 8.70 4.54 21.22
CA ALA A 138 8.89 5.99 21.04
C ALA A 138 9.85 6.34 19.88
N VAL A 139 9.94 5.48 18.87
CA VAL A 139 10.71 5.75 17.64
C VAL A 139 9.92 6.62 16.68
N LEU A 140 8.59 6.50 16.72
CA LEU A 140 7.66 7.42 16.07
C LEU A 140 7.20 8.45 17.12
N CYS A 141 7.59 9.71 16.94
CA CYS A 141 7.23 10.88 17.74
C CYS A 141 5.84 11.43 17.40
#